data_AF-A0A1I1KA83-F1
#
_entry.id   AF-A0A1I1KA83-F1
#
_cell.length_a   1.000
_cell.length_b   1.000
_cell.length_c   1.000
_cell.angle_alpha   90.00
_cell.angle_beta   90.00
_cell.angle_gamma   90.00
#
_symmetry.space_group_name_H-M   'P 1'
#
loop_
_entity.id
_entity.type
_entity.pdbx_description
1 polymer ?
#
loop_
_entity_poly.entity_id
_entity_poly.type
_entity_poly.pdbx_seq_one_letter_code
_entity_poly.pdbx_strand_id
1 'polypeptide(L)'
;MGTLGTVASIVAGIFVIYLGYLIGAKKMLSLIIGYSDRTFYGDEDKYAKRTGLSAIILGIIIITLPLAVWVFGEGSVQIYKYIIGVYAVLMIVVANYWRFRF
;
A
#
# COMPACT_ATOMS: atom_id res chain seq x y z
N MET A 1 11.31 17.26 -9.41
CA MET A 1 10.27 17.14 -8.34
C MET A 1 10.45 18.31 -7.38
N GLY A 2 9.42 19.13 -7.17
CA GLY A 2 9.52 20.29 -6.28
C GLY A 2 9.55 19.90 -4.80
N THR A 3 10.00 20.82 -3.93
CA THR A 3 10.07 20.63 -2.47
C THR A 3 8.74 20.19 -1.86
N LEU A 4 7.63 20.81 -2.29
CA LEU A 4 6.27 20.44 -1.89
C LEU A 4 5.91 19.01 -2.27
N GLY A 5 6.31 18.56 -3.47
CA GLY A 5 6.08 17.19 -3.92
C GLY A 5 6.84 16.18 -3.06
N THR A 6 8.07 16.49 -2.67
CA THR A 6 8.87 15.66 -1.78
C THR A 6 8.24 15.53 -0.40
N VAL A 7 7.87 16.65 0.23
CA VAL A 7 7.20 16.63 1.54
C VAL A 7 5.88 15.87 1.47
N ALA A 8 5.07 16.11 0.43
CA ALA A 8 3.80 15.41 0.24
C ALA A 8 3.99 13.89 0.10
N SER A 9 4.98 13.44 -0.66
CA SER A 9 5.28 12.00 -0.81
C SER A 9 5.69 11.35 0.52
N ILE A 10 6.53 12.02 1.31
CA ILE A 10 6.96 11.51 2.62
C ILE A 10 5.77 11.41 3.58
N VAL A 11 4.97 12.48 3.68
CA VAL A 11 3.78 12.50 4.54
C VAL A 11 2.77 11.44 4.10
N ALA A 12 2.50 11.32 2.81
CA ALA A 12 1.61 10.31 2.27
C ALA A 12 2.13 8.89 2.54
N GLY A 13 3.42 8.64 2.35
CA GLY A 13 4.04 7.35 2.61
C GLY A 13 3.94 6.95 4.08
N ILE A 14 4.23 7.87 5.01
CA ILE A 14 4.09 7.64 6.46
C ILE A 14 2.62 7.34 6.80
N PHE A 15 1.68 8.11 6.24
CA PHE A 15 0.26 7.90 6.48
C PHE A 15 -0.21 6.52 5.98
N VAL A 16 0.24 6.09 4.81
CA VAL A 16 -0.06 4.76 4.27
C VAL A 16 0.55 3.64 5.12
N ILE A 17 1.78 3.81 5.62
CA ILE A 17 2.39 2.85 6.58
C ILE A 17 1.54 2.77 7.86
N TYR A 18 1.10 3.91 8.38
CA TYR A 18 0.27 3.96 9.57
C TYR A 18 -1.07 3.24 9.37
N LEU A 19 -1.75 3.46 8.25
CA LEU A 19 -2.96 2.71 7.89
C LEU A 19 -2.68 1.20 7.76
N GLY A 20 -1.57 0.82 7.12
CA GLY A 20 -1.15 -0.56 7.01
C GLY A 20 -0.88 -1.22 8.37
N TYR A 21 -0.32 -0.49 9.32
CA TYR A 21 -0.16 -0.94 10.70
C TYR A 21 -1.50 -1.14 11.41
N LEU A 22 -2.44 -0.20 11.27
CA LEU A 22 -3.78 -0.34 11.85
C LEU A 22 -4.54 -1.55 11.28
N ILE A 23 -4.42 -1.80 9.97
CA ILE A 23 -5.03 -2.95 9.31
C ILE A 23 -4.34 -4.25 9.75
N GLY A 24 -3.01 -4.31 9.70
CA GLY A 24 -2.26 -5.54 9.91
C GLY A 24 -2.08 -5.95 11.36
N ALA A 25 -1.76 -5.00 12.24
CA ALA A 25 -1.47 -5.26 13.65
C ALA A 25 -2.70 -5.07 14.54
N LYS A 26 -3.49 -4.00 14.29
CA LYS A 26 -4.74 -3.76 15.05
C LYS A 26 -5.98 -4.42 14.44
N LYS A 27 -5.84 -5.08 13.29
CA LYS A 27 -6.94 -5.79 12.59
C LYS A 27 -8.16 -4.90 12.33
N MET A 28 -7.95 -3.60 12.11
CA MET A 28 -9.02 -2.66 11.78
C MET A 28 -9.42 -2.82 10.31
N LEU A 29 -10.09 -3.93 9.99
CA LEU A 29 -10.51 -4.30 8.63
C LEU A 29 -11.55 -3.32 8.04
N SER A 30 -12.25 -2.56 8.88
CA SER A 30 -13.16 -1.48 8.46
C SER A 30 -12.48 -0.34 7.70
N LEU A 31 -11.15 -0.22 7.78
CA LEU A 31 -10.37 0.71 6.97
C LEU A 31 -10.22 0.26 5.51
N ILE A 32 -10.52 -1.01 5.22
CA ILE A 32 -10.48 -1.56 3.87
C ILE A 32 -11.81 -1.24 3.19
N ILE A 33 -11.75 -0.46 2.11
CA ILE A 33 -12.93 -0.10 1.32
C ILE A 33 -13.59 -1.37 0.79
N GLY A 34 -14.89 -1.51 1.03
CA GLY A 34 -15.69 -2.66 0.58
C GLY A 34 -15.59 -3.91 1.47
N TYR A 35 -14.87 -3.84 2.59
CA TYR A 35 -14.90 -4.90 3.61
C TYR A 35 -16.19 -4.80 4.44
N SER A 36 -16.85 -5.93 4.66
CA SER A 36 -17.97 -6.07 5.59
C SER A 36 -17.91 -7.42 6.28
N ASP A 37 -17.90 -7.40 7.62
CA ASP A 37 -17.89 -8.61 8.46
C ASP A 37 -19.01 -9.60 8.13
N ARG A 38 -20.14 -9.10 7.60
CA ARG A 38 -21.30 -9.93 7.25
C ARG A 38 -21.13 -10.71 5.95
N THR A 39 -20.18 -10.32 5.11
CA THR A 39 -19.99 -10.86 3.76
C THR A 39 -18.63 -11.51 3.55
N PHE A 40 -17.77 -11.45 4.57
CA PHE A 40 -16.44 -12.01 4.53
C PHE A 40 -16.47 -13.45 5.06
N TYR A 41 -16.18 -14.42 4.19
CA TYR A 41 -16.24 -15.85 4.51
C TYR A 41 -14.87 -16.45 4.92
N GLY A 42 -13.79 -15.67 4.83
CA GLY A 42 -12.42 -16.14 5.07
C GLY A 42 -11.83 -15.85 6.45
N ASP A 43 -10.54 -16.18 6.60
CA ASP A 43 -9.76 -15.90 7.81
C ASP A 43 -9.38 -14.42 7.90
N GLU A 44 -10.11 -13.68 8.74
CA GLU A 44 -9.94 -12.24 8.98
C GLU A 44 -8.53 -11.89 9.47
N ASP A 45 -7.94 -12.72 10.35
CA ASP A 45 -6.60 -12.46 10.90
C ASP A 45 -5.54 -12.54 9.81
N LYS A 46 -5.63 -13.58 8.99
CA LYS A 46 -4.70 -13.79 7.88
C LYS A 46 -4.86 -12.72 6.81
N TYR A 47 -6.09 -12.30 6.51
CA TYR A 47 -6.39 -11.25 5.56
C TYR A 47 -5.90 -9.87 6.05
N ALA A 48 -6.16 -9.55 7.33
CA ALA A 48 -5.69 -8.34 7.99
C ALA A 48 -4.17 -8.21 7.90
N LYS A 49 -3.43 -9.23 8.36
CA LYS A 49 -1.96 -9.23 8.37
C LYS A 49 -1.38 -9.02 6.98
N ARG A 50 -1.91 -9.73 5.98
CA ARG A 50 -1.42 -9.65 4.59
C ARG A 50 -1.72 -8.30 3.95
N THR A 51 -2.94 -7.81 4.11
CA THR A 51 -3.35 -6.50 3.56
C THR A 51 -2.60 -5.37 4.25
N GLY A 52 -2.45 -5.42 5.58
CA GLY A 52 -1.65 -4.45 6.33
C GLY A 52 -0.19 -4.45 5.91
N LEU A 53 0.43 -5.62 5.76
CA LEU A 53 1.81 -5.75 5.27
C LEU A 53 1.98 -5.14 3.88
N SER A 54 1.04 -5.40 2.98
CA SER A 54 1.10 -4.85 1.62
C SER A 54 0.96 -3.32 1.58
N ALA A 55 0.15 -2.73 2.46
CA ALA A 55 0.04 -1.29 2.60
C ALA A 55 1.34 -0.69 3.17
N ILE A 56 1.96 -1.35 4.15
CA ILE A 56 3.27 -0.92 4.69
C ILE A 56 4.34 -0.93 3.59
N ILE A 57 4.42 -2.01 2.79
CA ILE A 57 5.37 -2.11 1.67
C ILE A 57 5.13 -0.97 0.66
N LEU A 58 3.87 -0.69 0.33
CA LEU A 58 3.54 0.41 -0.58
C LEU A 58 3.99 1.76 -0.02
N GLY A 59 3.75 2.01 1.27
CA GLY A 59 4.18 3.24 1.92
C GLY A 59 5.71 3.39 1.93
N ILE A 60 6.45 2.30 2.12
CA ILE A 60 7.93 2.29 1.99
C ILE A 60 8.36 2.68 0.58
N ILE A 61 7.75 2.09 -0.46
CA ILE A 61 8.04 2.44 -1.87
C ILE A 61 7.80 3.93 -2.13
N ILE A 62 6.74 4.50 -1.55
CA ILE A 62 6.44 5.93 -1.70
C ILE A 62 7.52 6.80 -1.03
N ILE A 63 7.98 6.42 0.17
CA ILE A 63 9.03 7.16 0.90
C ILE A 63 10.40 7.05 0.19
N THR A 64 10.70 5.94 -0.49
CA THR A 64 11.96 5.78 -1.21
C THR A 64 12.00 6.53 -2.54
N LEU A 65 10.84 6.93 -3.08
CA LEU A 65 10.75 7.72 -4.32
C LEU A 65 11.56 9.02 -4.28
N PRO A 66 11.39 9.94 -3.31
CA PRO A 66 12.18 11.17 -3.26
C PRO A 66 13.68 10.92 -3.12
N LEU A 67 14.09 9.85 -2.42
CA LEU A 67 15.50 9.43 -2.34
C LEU A 67 16.03 8.97 -3.70
N ALA A 68 15.24 8.18 -4.43
CA ALA A 68 15.60 7.74 -5.78
C ALA A 68 15.68 8.93 -6.76
N VAL A 69 14.77 9.90 -6.67
CA VAL A 69 14.82 11.13 -7.46
C VAL A 69 16.07 11.95 -7.14
N TRP A 70 16.46 12.00 -5.87
CA TRP A 70 17.67 12.70 -5.45
C TRP A 70 18.95 12.07 -6.01
N VAL A 71 19.03 10.73 -6.06
CA VAL A 71 20.21 10.00 -6.56
C VAL A 71 20.26 9.87 -8.09
N PHE A 72 19.12 9.54 -8.72
CA PHE A 72 19.04 9.17 -10.14
C PHE A 72 18.41 10.26 -11.02
N GLY A 73 17.96 11.36 -10.44
CA GLY A 73 17.29 12.46 -11.15
C GLY A 73 15.84 12.17 -11.52
N GLU A 74 15.23 13.09 -12.27
CA GLU A 74 13.78 13.06 -12.56
C GLU A 74 13.30 11.86 -13.38
N GLY A 75 14.19 11.22 -14.15
CA GLY A 75 13.86 10.00 -14.92
C GLY A 75 13.37 8.84 -14.03
N SER A 76 13.80 8.80 -12.77
CA SER A 76 13.36 7.81 -11.79
C SER A 76 11.86 7.87 -11.47
N VAL A 77 11.22 9.05 -11.61
CA VAL A 77 9.79 9.23 -11.36
C VAL A 77 8.96 8.33 -12.28
N GLN A 78 9.35 8.22 -13.55
CA GLN A 78 8.65 7.41 -14.53
C GLN A 78 8.76 5.92 -14.20
N ILE A 79 9.93 5.47 -13.73
CA ILE A 79 10.16 4.08 -13.31
C ILE A 79 9.28 3.75 -12.10
N TYR A 80 9.24 4.63 -11.10
CA TYR A 80 8.41 4.44 -9.91
C TYR A 80 6.91 4.41 -10.23
N LYS A 81 6.45 5.20 -11.21
CA LYS A 81 5.05 5.12 -11.69
C LYS A 81 4.72 3.72 -12.20
N TYR A 82 5.59 3.10 -13.00
CA TYR A 82 5.38 1.73 -13.47
C TYR A 82 5.43 0.71 -12.33
N ILE A 83 6.37 0.84 -11.39
CA ILE A 83 6.48 -0.04 -10.22
C ILE A 83 5.19 0.02 -9.38
N ILE A 84 4.72 1.22 -9.05
CA ILE A 84 3.48 1.41 -8.28
C ILE A 84 2.27 0.89 -9.05
N GLY A 85 2.21 1.12 -10.37
CA GLY A 85 1.14 0.61 -11.22
C GLY A 85 1.07 -0.92 -11.23
N VAL A 86 2.21 -1.59 -11.44
CA VAL A 86 2.30 -3.07 -11.39
C VAL A 86 1.96 -3.57 -9.99
N TYR A 87 2.47 -2.93 -8.95
CA TYR A 87 2.18 -3.29 -7.57
C TYR A 87 0.67 -3.21 -7.25
N ALA A 88 0.00 -2.14 -7.70
CA ALA A 88 -1.44 -1.98 -7.53
C ALA A 88 -2.24 -3.08 -8.27
N VAL A 89 -1.86 -3.42 -9.49
CA VAL A 89 -2.51 -4.51 -10.25
C VAL A 89 -2.31 -5.86 -9.54
N LEU A 90 -1.09 -6.15 -9.09
CA LEU A 90 -0.80 -7.36 -8.31
C LEU A 90 -1.66 -7.41 -7.05
N MET A 91 -1.80 -6.29 -6.34
CA MET A 91 -2.63 -6.21 -5.15
C MET A 91 -4.11 -6.48 -5.42
N ILE A 92 -4.66 -5.97 -6.53
CA ILE A 92 -6.05 -6.26 -6.93
C ILE A 92 -6.23 -7.75 -7.24
N VAL A 93 -5.31 -8.33 -8.02
CA VAL A 93 -5.35 -9.76 -8.39
C VAL A 93 -5.25 -10.63 -7.14
N VAL A 94 -4.31 -10.31 -6.24
CA VAL A 94 -4.08 -11.06 -5.01
C VAL A 94 -5.26 -10.91 -4.03
N ALA A 95 -5.81 -9.70 -3.89
CA ALA A 95 -6.99 -9.47 -3.05
C ALA A 95 -8.22 -10.22 -3.58
N ASN A 96 -8.47 -10.18 -4.89
CA ASN A 96 -9.52 -10.99 -5.51
C ASN A 96 -9.27 -12.49 -5.30
N TYR A 97 -8.04 -12.95 -5.50
CA TYR A 97 -7.68 -14.34 -5.28
C TYR A 97 -7.91 -14.79 -3.83
N TRP A 98 -7.58 -13.94 -2.85
CA TRP A 98 -7.84 -14.23 -1.43
C TRP A 98 -9.32 -14.19 -1.08
N ARG A 99 -10.12 -13.36 -1.76
CA ARG A 99 -11.57 -13.31 -1.58
C ARG A 99 -12.30 -14.56 -2.09
N PHE A 100 -11.79 -15.25 -3.12
CA PHE A 100 -12.47 -16.41 -3.73
C PHE A 100 -12.00 -17.78 -3.21
N ARG A 101 -10.90 -17.86 -2.46
CA ARG A 101 -10.32 -19.13 -2.00
C ARG A 101 -10.62 -19.47 -0.52
N PHE A 102 -11.42 -18.64 0.13
CA PHE A 102 -11.96 -18.84 1.48
C PHE A 102 -13.42 -18.37 1.49
#